data_AF-X1N8U6-F1
#
_entry.id   AF-X1N8U6-F1
#
_cell.length_a   1.000
_cell.length_b   1.000
_cell.length_c   1.000
_cell.angle_alpha   90.00
_cell.angle_beta   90.00
_cell.angle_gamma   90.00
#
_symmetry.space_group_name_H-M   'P 1'
#
loop_
_entity.id
_entity.type
_entity.pdbx_description
1 polymer ?
#
loop_
_entity_poly.entity_id
_entity_poly.type
_entity_poly.pdbx_seq_one_letter_code
_entity_poly.pdbx_strand_id
1 'polypeptide(L)'
;MVIDWADITIQALQNLWQGFLGFIPLLVGAIIVFVIGWFISVGVGKLISEILKRIRFNQIFEKGGWKEALEKAEIRVDASGFIGAICKWVLVIVFLLAAVEILGLVQFADFLVK
;
A
#
# COMPACT_ATOMS: atom_id res chain seq x y z
N MET A 1 43.80 27.01 -12.54
CA MET A 1 43.17 26.09 -11.57
C MET A 1 43.13 24.72 -12.21
N VAL A 2 43.89 23.77 -11.68
CA VAL A 2 43.75 22.37 -12.09
C VAL A 2 42.55 21.83 -11.33
N ILE A 3 41.57 21.29 -12.05
CA ILE A 3 40.42 20.63 -11.46
C ILE A 3 40.95 19.32 -10.86
N ASP A 4 40.86 19.18 -9.54
CA ASP A 4 41.25 17.95 -8.86
C ASP A 4 40.08 16.95 -8.91
N TRP A 5 40.18 15.97 -9.81
CA TRP A 5 39.16 14.95 -10.02
C TRP A 5 38.92 14.10 -8.76
N ALA A 6 39.91 14.03 -7.85
CA ALA A 6 39.74 13.40 -6.55
C ALA A 6 38.73 14.17 -5.70
N ASP A 7 38.82 15.49 -5.66
CA ASP A 7 37.91 16.34 -4.89
C ASP A 7 36.48 16.22 -5.39
N ILE A 8 36.25 16.29 -6.71
CA ILE A 8 34.90 16.14 -7.29
C ILE A 8 34.29 14.78 -6.93
N THR A 9 35.09 13.71 -6.98
CA THR A 9 34.62 12.35 -6.67
C THR A 9 34.27 12.21 -5.19
N ILE A 10 35.11 12.75 -4.29
CA ILE A 10 34.87 12.73 -2.85
C ILE A 10 33.63 13.55 -2.51
N GLN A 11 33.47 14.72 -3.14
CA GLN A 11 32.33 15.60 -2.91
C GLN A 11 31.02 14.96 -3.39
N ALA A 12 31.03 14.28 -4.56
CA ALA A 12 29.90 13.49 -5.02
C ALA A 12 29.54 12.37 -4.04
N LEU A 13 30.53 11.64 -3.53
CA LEU A 13 30.31 10.56 -2.57
C LEU A 13 29.76 11.08 -1.22
N GLN A 14 30.27 12.21 -0.74
CA GLN A 14 29.77 12.89 0.46
C GLN A 14 28.31 13.34 0.29
N ASN A 15 27.95 13.88 -0.88
CA ASN A 15 26.58 14.29 -1.17
C ASN A 15 25.62 13.09 -1.19
N LEU A 16 26.02 11.98 -1.80
CA LEU A 16 25.26 10.72 -1.77
C LEU A 16 25.10 10.21 -0.34
N TRP A 17 26.17 10.25 0.46
CA TRP A 17 26.15 9.81 1.85
C TRP A 17 25.23 10.68 2.72
N GLN A 18 25.26 12.00 2.55
CA GLN A 18 24.35 12.92 3.24
C GLN A 18 22.89 12.70 2.82
N GLY A 19 22.62 12.51 1.52
CA GLY A 19 21.29 12.17 1.03
C GLY A 19 20.76 10.85 1.61
N PHE A 20 21.61 9.83 1.70
CA PHE A 20 21.27 8.55 2.33
C PHE A 20 20.93 8.71 3.82
N LEU A 21 21.72 9.47 4.57
CA LEU A 21 21.42 9.77 5.98
C LEU A 21 20.11 10.55 6.14
N GLY A 22 19.78 11.45 5.20
CA GLY A 22 18.50 12.16 5.16
C GLY A 22 17.30 11.27 4.81
N PHE A 23 17.52 10.18 4.09
CA PHE A 23 16.47 9.21 3.73
C PHE A 23 16.04 8.35 4.93
N ILE A 24 16.93 8.05 5.88
CA ILE A 24 16.61 7.19 7.03
C ILE A 24 15.43 7.74 7.87
N PRO A 25 15.42 9.03 8.29
CA PRO A 25 14.26 9.60 8.99
C PRO A 25 12.95 9.49 8.21
N LEU A 26 12.98 9.75 6.90
CA LEU A 26 11.80 9.64 6.03
C LEU A 26 11.31 8.19 5.94
N LEU A 27 12.23 7.23 5.84
CA LEU A 27 11.91 5.80 5.84
C LEU A 27 11.23 5.36 7.12
N VAL A 28 11.75 5.81 8.27
CA VAL A 28 11.11 5.53 9.56
C VAL A 28 9.71 6.13 9.61
N GLY A 29 9.53 7.38 9.18
CA GLY A 29 8.22 8.03 9.11
C GLY A 29 7.22 7.30 8.21
N ALA A 30 7.66 6.91 7.00
CA ALA A 30 6.85 6.16 6.05
C ALA A 30 6.43 4.79 6.59
N ILE A 31 7.34 4.07 7.25
CA ILE A 31 7.04 2.79 7.89
C ILE A 31 6.00 2.97 9.01
N ILE A 32 6.15 3.98 9.86
CA ILE A 32 5.20 4.26 10.94
C ILE A 32 3.79 4.50 10.36
N VAL A 33 3.69 5.38 9.36
CA VAL A 33 2.41 5.69 8.70
C VAL A 33 1.81 4.46 8.04
N PHE A 34 2.61 3.66 7.33
CA PHE A 34 2.14 2.44 6.68
C PHE A 34 1.64 1.41 7.69
N VAL A 35 2.35 1.21 8.80
CA VAL A 35 1.95 0.27 9.86
C VAL A 35 0.63 0.71 10.49
N ILE A 36 0.49 2.00 10.83
CA ILE A 36 -0.78 2.55 11.35
C ILE A 36 -1.91 2.34 10.34
N GLY A 37 -1.66 2.69 9.08
CA GLY A 37 -2.61 2.51 7.98
C GLY A 37 -3.04 1.07 7.75
N TRP A 38 -2.11 0.12 7.92
CA TRP A 38 -2.40 -1.31 7.84
C TRP A 38 -3.37 -1.76 8.94
N PHE A 39 -3.16 -1.32 10.19
CA PHE A 39 -4.08 -1.60 11.29
C PHE A 39 -5.47 -1.05 11.02
N ILE A 40 -5.56 0.19 10.52
CA ILE A 40 -6.83 0.83 10.13
C ILE A 40 -7.52 0.01 9.03
N SER A 41 -6.78 -0.36 7.98
CA SER A 41 -7.29 -1.14 6.85
C SER A 41 -7.89 -2.48 7.27
N VAL A 42 -7.23 -3.18 8.20
CA VAL A 42 -7.74 -4.44 8.76
C VAL A 42 -9.05 -4.21 9.52
N GLY A 43 -9.13 -3.14 10.33
CA GLY A 43 -10.34 -2.79 11.07
C GLY A 43 -11.51 -2.45 10.14
N VAL A 44 -11.27 -1.59 9.16
CA VAL A 44 -12.30 -1.15 8.19
C VAL A 44 -12.76 -2.31 7.31
N GLY A 45 -11.86 -3.15 6.81
CA GLY A 45 -12.24 -4.32 6.01
C GLY A 45 -13.14 -5.31 6.78
N LYS A 46 -12.85 -5.52 8.07
CA LYS A 46 -13.72 -6.32 8.95
C LYS A 46 -15.07 -5.67 9.17
N LEU A 47 -15.11 -4.36 9.45
CA LEU A 47 -16.34 -3.61 9.65
C LEU A 47 -17.24 -3.65 8.41
N ILE A 48 -16.66 -3.44 7.23
CA ILE A 48 -17.37 -3.53 5.95
C ILE A 48 -17.94 -4.93 5.75
N SER A 49 -17.13 -5.98 5.96
CA SER A 49 -17.61 -7.36 5.85
C SER A 49 -18.80 -7.63 6.77
N GLU A 50 -18.74 -7.17 8.02
CA GLU A 50 -19.81 -7.35 9.00
C GLU A 50 -21.10 -6.60 8.60
N ILE A 51 -20.97 -5.37 8.09
CA ILE A 51 -22.10 -4.60 7.57
C ILE A 51 -22.76 -5.32 6.39
N LEU A 52 -21.97 -5.81 5.42
CA LEU A 52 -22.50 -6.54 4.28
C LEU A 52 -23.19 -7.86 4.68
N LYS A 53 -22.67 -8.55 5.70
CA LYS A 53 -23.32 -9.74 6.26
C LYS A 53 -24.69 -9.41 6.86
N ARG A 54 -24.78 -8.31 7.61
CA ARG A 54 -26.03 -7.87 8.27
C ARG A 54 -27.14 -7.52 7.28
N ILE A 55 -26.81 -6.90 6.15
CA ILE A 55 -27.79 -6.59 5.08
C ILE A 55 -28.16 -7.82 4.24
N ARG A 56 -27.73 -9.03 4.63
CA ARG A 56 -27.94 -10.29 3.90
C ARG A 56 -27.43 -10.25 2.46
N PHE A 57 -26.34 -9.52 2.22
CA PHE A 57 -25.73 -9.44 0.88
C PHE A 57 -25.37 -10.83 0.34
N ASN A 58 -24.92 -11.73 1.21
CA ASN A 58 -24.67 -13.13 0.85
C ASN A 58 -25.92 -13.83 0.27
N GLN A 59 -27.13 -13.55 0.76
CA GLN A 59 -28.37 -14.16 0.24
C GLN A 59 -28.76 -13.62 -1.14
N ILE A 60 -28.40 -12.37 -1.46
CA ILE A 60 -28.61 -11.78 -2.78
C ILE A 60 -27.66 -12.44 -3.78
N PHE A 61 -26.40 -12.62 -3.38
CA PHE A 61 -25.39 -13.28 -4.20
C PHE A 61 -25.70 -14.75 -4.47
N GLU A 62 -26.20 -15.47 -3.44
CA GLU A 62 -26.62 -16.87 -3.56
C GLU A 62 -27.81 -17.07 -4.50
N LYS A 63 -28.72 -16.09 -4.61
CA LYS A 63 -29.88 -16.14 -5.51
C LYS A 63 -29.53 -15.85 -6.98
N GLY A 64 -28.34 -15.31 -7.26
CA GLY A 64 -27.92 -14.89 -8.61
C GLY A 64 -27.39 -16.01 -9.52
N GLY A 65 -27.55 -17.29 -9.17
CA GLY A 65 -27.09 -18.43 -9.99
C GLY A 65 -25.60 -18.79 -9.87
N TRP A 66 -24.82 -18.01 -9.12
CA TRP A 66 -23.38 -18.28 -8.90
C TRP A 66 -23.13 -19.45 -7.93
N LYS A 67 -24.15 -19.85 -7.15
CA LYS A 67 -24.05 -20.88 -6.12
C LYS A 67 -23.75 -22.27 -6.70
N GLU A 68 -24.44 -22.68 -7.77
CA GLU A 68 -24.23 -23.98 -8.42
C GLU A 68 -22.85 -24.08 -9.12
N ALA A 69 -22.33 -22.96 -9.65
CA ALA A 69 -21.01 -22.92 -10.28
C ALA A 69 -19.88 -22.98 -9.24
N LEU A 70 -20.05 -22.36 -8.08
CA LEU A 70 -19.07 -22.34 -6.99
C LEU A 70 -19.13 -23.57 -6.08
N GLU A 71 -20.31 -24.16 -5.86
CA GLU A 71 -20.46 -25.43 -5.13
C GLU A 71 -19.75 -26.57 -5.84
N LYS A 72 -19.77 -26.60 -7.19
CA LYS A 72 -18.98 -27.56 -7.99
C LYS A 72 -17.47 -27.42 -7.81
N ALA A 73 -17.00 -26.29 -7.29
CA ALA A 73 -15.60 -26.04 -6.98
C ALA A 73 -15.29 -26.17 -5.46
N GLU A 74 -16.25 -26.61 -4.64
CA GLU A 74 -16.17 -26.63 -3.15
C GLU A 74 -15.86 -25.28 -2.50
N ILE A 75 -16.02 -24.17 -3.23
CA ILE A 75 -15.73 -22.84 -2.70
C ILE A 75 -16.98 -22.30 -2.00
N ARG A 76 -16.96 -22.29 -0.65
CA ARG A 76 -17.94 -21.54 0.14
C ARG A 76 -17.66 -20.04 -0.02
N VAL A 77 -18.35 -19.38 -0.94
CA VAL A 77 -18.13 -17.95 -1.20
C VAL A 77 -18.85 -17.10 -0.16
N ASP A 78 -18.06 -16.56 0.77
CA ASP A 78 -18.47 -15.43 1.60
C ASP A 78 -18.30 -14.14 0.79
N ALA A 79 -19.31 -13.78 0.00
CA ALA A 79 -19.29 -12.58 -0.86
C ALA A 79 -19.03 -11.30 -0.04
N SER A 80 -19.61 -11.21 1.16
CA SER A 80 -19.37 -10.11 2.10
C SER A 80 -17.93 -10.10 2.62
N GLY A 81 -17.34 -11.26 2.88
CA GLY A 81 -15.92 -11.43 3.21
C GLY A 81 -15.00 -11.00 2.08
N PHE A 82 -15.34 -11.37 0.84
CA PHE A 82 -14.59 -11.00 -0.36
C PHE A 82 -14.58 -9.48 -0.57
N ILE A 83 -15.73 -8.81 -0.49
CA ILE A 83 -15.79 -7.35 -0.58
C ILE A 83 -15.01 -6.67 0.55
N GLY A 84 -15.14 -7.17 1.79
CA GLY A 84 -14.34 -6.65 2.91
C GLY A 84 -12.83 -6.79 2.68
N ALA A 85 -12.39 -7.89 2.06
CA ALA A 85 -10.99 -8.10 1.69
C ALA A 85 -10.54 -7.14 0.59
N ILE A 86 -11.36 -6.89 -0.44
CA ILE A 86 -11.07 -5.89 -1.47
C ILE A 86 -10.91 -4.50 -0.82
N CYS A 87 -11.85 -4.07 0.01
CA CYS A 87 -11.77 -2.78 0.68
C CYS A 87 -10.53 -2.66 1.56
N LYS A 88 -10.16 -3.73 2.29
CA LYS A 88 -8.91 -3.77 3.05
C LYS A 88 -7.71 -3.52 2.13
N TRP A 89 -7.60 -4.23 1.01
CA TRP A 89 -6.46 -4.09 0.09
C TRP A 89 -6.40 -2.72 -0.57
N VAL A 90 -7.56 -2.16 -0.95
CA VAL A 90 -7.63 -0.79 -1.48
C VAL A 90 -7.08 0.21 -0.46
N LEU A 91 -7.48 0.13 0.81
CA LEU A 91 -6.98 1.02 1.85
C LEU A 91 -5.48 0.82 2.11
N VAL A 92 -5.00 -0.43 2.11
CA VAL A 92 -3.56 -0.72 2.21
C VAL A 92 -2.78 -0.03 1.10
N ILE A 93 -3.29 -0.06 -0.14
CA ILE A 93 -2.65 0.61 -1.27
C ILE A 93 -2.65 2.13 -1.08
N VAL A 94 -3.74 2.72 -0.59
CA VAL A 94 -3.80 4.17 -0.29
C VAL A 94 -2.75 4.56 0.75
N PHE A 95 -2.61 3.80 1.83
CA PHE A 95 -1.57 4.06 2.83
C PHE A 95 -0.15 3.78 2.31
N LEU A 96 0.01 2.82 1.41
CA LEU A 96 1.28 2.59 0.73
C LEU A 96 1.65 3.79 -0.13
N LEU A 97 0.71 4.38 -0.88
CA LEU A 97 0.94 5.60 -1.65
C LEU A 97 1.36 6.75 -0.74
N ALA A 98 0.67 6.96 0.38
CA ALA A 98 1.07 7.98 1.37
C ALA A 98 2.50 7.74 1.91
N ALA A 99 2.88 6.48 2.16
CA ALA A 99 4.24 6.14 2.58
C ALA A 99 5.28 6.43 1.48
N VAL A 100 4.96 6.13 0.22
CA VAL A 100 5.82 6.43 -0.95
C VAL A 100 5.98 7.94 -1.16
N GLU A 101 4.92 8.71 -0.92
CA GLU A 101 4.97 10.18 -0.95
C GLU A 101 5.88 10.74 0.15
N ILE A 102 5.81 10.22 1.38
CA ILE A 102 6.70 10.61 2.48
C ILE A 102 8.17 10.32 2.14
N LEU A 103 8.44 9.21 1.46
CA LEU A 103 9.78 8.85 0.99
C LEU A 103 10.31 9.77 -0.12
N GLY A 104 9.45 10.57 -0.75
CA GLY A 104 9.81 11.44 -1.86
C GLY A 104 10.18 10.69 -3.15
N LEU A 105 9.83 9.41 -3.26
CA LEU A 105 10.08 8.58 -4.44
C LEU A 105 9.42 9.14 -5.71
N VAL A 106 8.30 9.85 -5.55
CA VAL A 106 7.61 10.53 -6.65
C VAL A 106 8.46 11.67 -7.22
N GLN A 107 9.10 12.49 -6.37
CA GLN A 107 9.99 13.56 -6.84
C GLN A 107 11.27 13.00 -7.47
N PHE A 108 11.77 11.86 -6.98
CA PHE A 108 12.90 11.16 -7.59
C PHE A 108 12.55 10.61 -8.98
N ALA A 109 11.37 10.02 -9.15
CA ALA A 109 10.91 9.55 -10.45
C ALA A 109 10.79 10.71 -11.47
N ASP A 110 10.28 11.86 -11.05
CA ASP A 110 10.19 13.06 -11.90
C ASP A 110 11.56 13.61 -12.32
N PHE A 111 12.59 13.48 -11.47
CA PHE A 111 13.97 13.84 -11.81
C PHE A 111 14.57 12.92 -12.88
N LEU A 112 14.18 11.64 -12.92
CA LEU A 112 14.67 10.68 -13.92
C LEU A 112 13.98 10.82 -15.29
N VAL A 113 12.79 11.41 -15.32
CA VAL A 113 12.00 11.61 -16.55
C VAL A 113 12.35 12.93 -17.26
N LYS A 114 12.99 13.88 -16.56
CA LYS A 114 13.51 15.13 -17.12
C LYS A 114 14.99 15.03 -17.45
#